data_AF-A0A1J5QQ80-F1
#
_entry.id   AF-A0A1J5QQ80-F1
#
_cell.length_a   1.000
_cell.length_b   1.000
_cell.length_c   1.000
_cell.angle_alpha   90.00
_cell.angle_beta   90.00
_cell.angle_gamma   90.00
#
_symmetry.space_group_name_H-M   'P 1'
#
loop_
_entity.id
_entity.type
_entity.pdbx_description
1 polymer ?
#
loop_
_entity_poly.entity_id
_entity_poly.type
_entity_poly.pdbx_seq_one_letter_code
_entity_poly.pdbx_strand_id
1 'polypeptide(L)'
;MALPGTTPEGPTMRRNDTFAQFVAEHMAFVDGLRLRAMFGGHGIDQDTRMFAIVTDGRLYLKADAATRSAFEARGLAPFTYVARGKTVALQYFEAPPEVFEDPEAMRSWVELACAAACRAGQTRP
;
A
#
# COMPACT_ATOMS: atom_id res chain seq x y z
N MET A 1 -30.58 -14.29 31.44
CA MET A 1 -29.66 -15.31 30.89
C MET A 1 -29.07 -14.72 29.61
N ALA A 2 -27.75 -14.46 29.63
CA ALA A 2 -26.80 -14.07 28.55
C ALA A 2 -27.19 -13.04 27.46
N LEU A 3 -26.47 -11.90 27.46
CA LEU A 3 -26.13 -11.12 26.27
C LEU A 3 -25.07 -11.87 25.45
N PRO A 4 -25.10 -11.82 24.10
CA PRO A 4 -23.93 -11.34 23.34
C PRO A 4 -24.32 -10.63 22.02
N GLY A 5 -23.72 -9.54 21.56
CA GLY A 5 -22.58 -8.78 22.03
C GLY A 5 -22.56 -7.41 21.34
N THR A 6 -21.92 -6.47 22.01
CA THR A 6 -21.63 -5.11 21.53
C THR A 6 -20.34 -5.13 20.72
N THR A 7 -20.33 -4.78 19.43
CA THR A 7 -19.29 -3.98 18.74
C THR A 7 -19.70 -3.71 17.27
N PRO A 8 -19.21 -2.62 16.63
CA PRO A 8 -20.07 -1.46 16.37
C PRO A 8 -20.12 -1.08 14.88
N GLU A 9 -21.11 -0.24 14.56
CA GLU A 9 -21.08 0.90 13.64
C GLU A 9 -20.12 0.83 12.44
N GLY A 10 -20.73 0.86 11.24
CA GLY A 10 -20.04 0.97 9.95
C GLY A 10 -18.97 2.06 9.95
N PRO A 11 -17.94 1.92 9.09
CA PRO A 11 -16.72 2.68 9.21
C PRO A 11 -17.04 4.18 9.24
N THR A 12 -16.65 4.84 10.33
CA THR A 12 -16.50 6.29 10.37
C THR A 12 -15.70 6.67 9.13
N MET A 13 -16.37 7.30 8.16
CA MET A 13 -15.80 7.67 6.87
C MET A 13 -14.78 8.78 7.12
N ARG A 14 -13.55 8.37 7.45
CA ARG A 14 -12.38 9.26 7.52
C ARG A 14 -11.94 9.50 6.09
N ARG A 15 -11.51 10.72 5.74
CA ARG A 15 -11.03 11.07 4.39
C ARG A 15 -10.05 10.06 3.76
N ASN A 16 -9.18 9.46 4.58
CA ASN A 16 -8.21 8.46 4.12
C ASN A 16 -8.87 7.12 3.73
N ASP A 17 -10.04 6.81 4.29
CA ASP A 17 -10.81 5.60 3.99
C ASP A 17 -11.41 5.65 2.59
N THR A 18 -11.92 6.82 2.18
CA THR A 18 -12.47 7.03 0.83
C THR A 18 -11.40 6.83 -0.24
N PHE A 19 -10.21 7.38 -0.03
CA PHE A 19 -9.11 7.22 -0.99
C PHE A 19 -8.57 5.79 -1.00
N ALA A 20 -8.44 5.14 0.16
CA ALA A 20 -8.02 3.74 0.22
C ALA A 20 -9.02 2.79 -0.45
N GLN A 21 -10.34 3.02 -0.30
CA GLN A 21 -11.37 2.28 -1.04
C GLN A 21 -11.27 2.52 -2.54
N PHE A 22 -11.10 3.77 -2.99
CA PHE A 22 -10.92 4.10 -4.41
C PHE A 22 -9.72 3.35 -5.02
N VAL A 23 -8.59 3.35 -4.30
CA VAL A 23 -7.40 2.59 -4.69
C VAL A 23 -7.71 1.09 -4.75
N ALA A 24 -8.40 0.54 -3.76
CA ALA A 24 -8.75 -0.89 -3.72
C ALA A 24 -9.64 -1.30 -4.90
N GLU A 25 -10.62 -0.46 -5.25
CA GLU A 25 -11.50 -0.65 -6.39
C GLU A 25 -10.71 -0.63 -7.70
N HIS A 26 -9.75 0.30 -7.87
CA HIS A 26 -8.87 0.28 -9.04
C HIS A 26 -7.96 -0.94 -9.08
N MET A 27 -7.56 -1.46 -7.91
CA MET A 27 -6.77 -2.68 -7.75
C MET A 27 -7.64 -3.95 -7.67
N ALA A 28 -8.93 -3.88 -8.01
CA ALA A 28 -9.82 -5.04 -7.93
C ALA A 28 -9.41 -6.19 -8.88
N PHE A 29 -8.51 -5.94 -9.84
CA PHE A 29 -7.89 -6.98 -10.67
C PHE A 29 -6.87 -7.85 -9.92
N VAL A 30 -6.53 -7.51 -8.68
CA VAL A 30 -5.61 -8.26 -7.83
C VAL A 30 -6.40 -9.26 -6.98
N ASP A 31 -6.16 -10.55 -7.22
CA ASP A 31 -6.75 -11.61 -6.40
C ASP A 31 -6.25 -11.56 -4.95
N GLY A 32 -7.18 -11.68 -3.99
CA GLY A 32 -6.86 -11.74 -2.57
C GLY A 32 -6.40 -10.40 -1.97
N LEU A 33 -6.78 -9.28 -2.58
CA LEU A 33 -6.52 -7.94 -2.06
C LEU A 33 -7.26 -7.70 -0.74
N ARG A 34 -6.53 -7.26 0.27
CA ARG A 34 -7.03 -6.95 1.60
C ARG A 34 -6.64 -5.54 1.98
N LEU A 35 -7.64 -4.75 2.35
CA LEU A 35 -7.45 -3.43 2.91
C LEU A 35 -7.36 -3.53 4.44
N ARG A 36 -6.31 -2.97 5.02
CA ARG A 36 -6.10 -2.95 6.47
C ARG A 36 -5.92 -1.53 6.97
N ALA A 37 -6.90 -1.00 7.69
CA ALA A 37 -6.76 0.28 8.37
C ALA A 37 -5.58 0.24 9.37
N MET A 38 -4.70 1.22 9.29
CA MET A 38 -3.56 1.44 10.17
C MET A 38 -3.68 2.83 10.83
N PHE A 39 -2.99 3.06 11.94
CA PHE A 39 -3.00 4.35 12.67
C PHE A 39 -2.55 5.50 11.73
N GLY A 40 -3.51 6.19 11.11
CA GLY A 40 -3.28 7.32 10.19
C GLY A 40 -3.31 7.00 8.69
N GLY A 41 -3.60 5.75 8.29
CA GLY A 41 -3.66 5.35 6.88
C GLY A 41 -4.24 3.96 6.70
N HIS A 42 -4.00 3.34 5.55
CA HIS A 42 -4.51 2.03 5.17
C HIS A 42 -3.41 1.25 4.47
N GLY A 43 -3.01 0.11 5.01
CA GLY A 43 -2.16 -0.85 4.31
C GLY A 43 -2.98 -1.66 3.32
N ILE A 44 -2.39 -2.01 2.19
CA ILE A 44 -2.95 -2.95 1.22
C ILE A 44 -2.03 -4.17 1.18
N ASP A 45 -2.61 -5.34 1.47
CA ASP A 45 -1.96 -6.62 1.42
C ASP A 45 -2.57 -7.53 0.34
N GLN A 46 -1.71 -8.29 -0.34
CA GLN A 46 -2.10 -9.34 -1.27
C GLN A 46 -1.59 -10.65 -0.67
N ASP A 47 -2.49 -11.60 -0.43
CA ASP A 47 -2.14 -12.92 0.11
C ASP A 47 -1.22 -12.82 1.36
N THR A 48 -1.61 -11.98 2.33
CA THR A 48 -0.84 -11.73 3.58
C THR A 48 0.45 -10.92 3.41
N ARG A 49 0.79 -10.47 2.21
CA ARG A 49 2.00 -9.68 1.92
C ARG A 49 1.64 -8.23 1.65
N MET A 50 2.07 -7.33 2.52
CA MET A 50 1.79 -5.90 2.37
C MET A 50 2.66 -5.31 1.25
N PHE A 51 2.02 -4.88 0.17
CA PHE A 51 2.69 -4.35 -1.01
C PHE A 51 2.33 -2.87 -1.27
N ALA A 52 1.27 -2.34 -0.66
CA ALA A 52 0.90 -0.93 -0.78
C ALA A 52 0.50 -0.32 0.57
N ILE A 53 0.62 1.00 0.67
CA ILE A 53 0.21 1.81 1.82
C ILE A 53 -0.46 3.07 1.27
N VAL A 54 -1.62 3.40 1.80
CA VAL A 54 -2.35 4.60 1.50
C VAL A 54 -2.34 5.49 2.75
N THR A 55 -1.76 6.67 2.66
CA THR A 55 -1.75 7.62 3.78
C THR A 55 -1.64 9.04 3.26
N ASP A 56 -2.22 10.00 3.99
CA ASP A 56 -2.21 11.41 3.59
C ASP A 56 -2.74 11.67 2.16
N GLY A 57 -3.71 10.86 1.71
CA GLY A 57 -4.25 10.93 0.34
C GLY A 57 -3.26 10.52 -0.76
N ARG A 58 -2.17 9.83 -0.41
CA ARG A 58 -1.14 9.34 -1.33
C ARG A 58 -1.04 7.83 -1.23
N LEU A 59 -0.83 7.20 -2.38
CA LEU A 59 -0.54 5.78 -2.48
C LEU A 59 0.98 5.60 -2.50
N TYR A 60 1.47 4.68 -1.69
CA TYR A 60 2.86 4.27 -1.63
C TYR A 60 2.94 2.79 -1.95
N LEU A 61 3.75 2.43 -2.94
CA LEU A 61 3.95 1.08 -3.41
C LEU A 61 5.29 0.54 -2.96
N LYS A 62 5.32 -0.71 -2.53
CA LYS A 62 6.55 -1.39 -2.14
C LYS A 62 7.45 -1.55 -3.36
N ALA A 63 8.70 -1.16 -3.23
CA ALA A 63 9.74 -1.47 -4.19
C ALA A 63 10.80 -2.37 -3.52
N ASP A 64 11.67 -2.93 -4.34
CA ASP A 64 12.86 -3.68 -3.94
C ASP A 64 14.06 -3.12 -4.71
N ALA A 65 15.28 -3.56 -4.43
CA ALA A 65 16.49 -3.12 -5.14
C ALA A 65 16.38 -3.25 -6.68
N ALA A 66 15.62 -4.24 -7.18
CA ALA A 66 15.38 -4.42 -8.61
C ALA A 66 14.33 -3.45 -9.19
N THR A 67 13.30 -3.11 -8.43
CA THR A 67 12.20 -2.26 -8.93
C THR A 67 12.41 -0.79 -8.62
N ARG A 68 13.20 -0.44 -7.59
CA ARG A 68 13.48 0.94 -7.20
C ARG A 68 13.99 1.79 -8.35
N SER A 69 14.83 1.23 -9.25
CA SER A 69 15.38 1.99 -10.37
C SER A 69 14.29 2.47 -11.33
N ALA A 70 13.17 1.76 -11.46
CA ALA A 70 12.03 2.21 -12.25
C ALA A 70 11.28 3.37 -11.57
N PHE A 71 11.14 3.34 -10.24
CA PHE A 71 10.55 4.43 -9.47
C PHE A 71 11.46 5.68 -9.44
N GLU A 72 12.76 5.49 -9.19
CA GLU A 72 13.78 6.55 -9.18
C GLU A 72 13.91 7.20 -10.57
N ALA A 73 13.84 6.42 -11.66
CA ALA A 73 13.86 6.95 -13.03
C ALA A 73 12.67 7.85 -13.33
N ARG A 74 11.53 7.65 -12.65
CA ARG A 74 10.35 8.51 -12.73
C ARG A 74 10.40 9.70 -11.76
N GLY A 75 11.46 9.83 -10.96
CA GLY A 75 11.62 10.91 -9.98
C GLY A 75 10.78 10.73 -8.71
N LEU A 76 10.32 9.51 -8.43
CA LEU A 76 9.48 9.23 -7.28
C LEU A 76 10.32 9.11 -6.01
N ALA A 77 9.89 9.77 -4.94
CA ALA A 77 10.61 9.78 -3.68
C ALA A 77 10.31 8.51 -2.86
N PRO A 78 11.33 7.87 -2.27
CA PRO A 78 11.12 6.81 -1.30
C PRO A 78 10.54 7.41 0.00
N PHE A 79 9.68 6.64 0.64
CA PHE A 79 9.11 6.96 1.93
C PHE A 79 10.18 6.81 3.00
N THR A 80 10.72 7.93 3.44
CA THR A 80 11.69 8.00 4.54
C THR A 80 10.98 8.30 5.85
N TYR A 81 11.29 7.54 6.89
CA TYR A 81 10.81 7.81 8.25
C TYR A 81 11.96 7.75 9.25
N VAL A 82 11.85 8.50 10.35
CA VAL A 82 12.85 8.46 11.42
C VAL A 82 12.49 7.33 12.38
N ALA A 83 13.26 6.25 12.35
CA ALA A 83 13.15 5.14 13.28
C ALA A 83 14.29 5.24 14.30
N ARG A 84 13.96 5.35 15.60
CA ARG A 84 14.95 5.20 16.68
C ARG A 84 16.13 6.19 16.58
N GLY A 85 15.87 7.41 16.11
CA GLY A 85 16.87 8.47 15.89
C GLY A 85 17.67 8.34 14.60
N LYS A 86 17.37 7.37 13.74
CA LYS A 86 17.98 7.20 12.41
C LYS A 86 16.93 7.38 11.31
N THR A 87 17.28 8.12 10.27
CA THR A 87 16.47 8.17 9.05
C THR A 87 16.58 6.84 8.33
N VAL A 88 15.47 6.11 8.28
CA VAL A 88 15.34 4.86 7.54
C VAL A 88 14.51 5.15 6.30
N ALA A 89 15.14 5.01 5.13
CA ALA A 89 14.40 4.95 3.87
C ALA A 89 13.73 3.58 3.79
N LEU A 90 12.41 3.56 3.82
CA LEU A 90 11.70 2.36 3.44
C LEU A 90 11.67 2.26 1.92
N GLN A 91 11.60 1.02 1.46
CA GLN A 91 11.41 0.72 0.05
C GLN A 91 9.92 0.82 -0.30
N TYR A 92 9.29 1.95 0.01
CA TYR A 92 7.94 2.29 -0.44
C TYR A 92 8.05 3.61 -1.20
N PHE A 93 7.56 3.66 -2.42
CA PHE A 93 7.65 4.85 -3.27
C PHE A 93 6.26 5.38 -3.53
N GLU A 94 6.11 6.70 -3.55
CA GLU A 94 4.83 7.31 -3.93
C GLU A 94 4.47 6.86 -5.36
N ALA A 95 3.25 6.37 -5.55
CA ALA A 95 2.75 6.00 -6.86
C ALA A 95 2.52 7.27 -7.68
N PRO A 96 2.94 7.30 -8.96
CA PRO A 96 2.72 8.47 -9.80
C PRO A 96 1.21 8.71 -9.98
N PRO A 97 0.77 9.97 -10.16
CA PRO A 97 -0.64 10.27 -10.34
C PRO A 97 -1.24 9.59 -11.57
N GLU A 98 -0.41 9.23 -12.56
CA GLU A 98 -0.81 8.47 -13.75
C GLU A 98 -1.53 7.16 -13.39
N VAL A 99 -1.25 6.55 -12.24
CA VAL A 99 -1.92 5.31 -11.84
C VAL A 99 -3.41 5.51 -11.57
N PHE A 100 -3.82 6.74 -11.26
CA PHE A 100 -5.23 7.08 -11.07
C PHE A 100 -5.91 7.49 -12.38
N GLU A 101 -5.12 7.80 -13.42
CA GLU A 101 -5.61 8.19 -14.74
C GLU A 101 -5.66 6.98 -15.69
N ASP A 102 -4.67 6.09 -15.60
CA ASP A 102 -4.48 4.92 -16.44
C ASP A 102 -4.50 3.61 -15.61
N PRO A 103 -5.51 2.74 -15.82
CA PRO A 103 -5.58 1.46 -15.11
C PRO A 103 -4.45 0.49 -15.49
N GLU A 104 -3.94 0.57 -16.73
CA GLU A 104 -2.76 -0.21 -17.15
C GLU A 104 -1.49 0.24 -16.41
N ALA A 105 -1.33 1.54 -16.18
CA ALA A 105 -0.24 2.04 -15.38
C ALA A 105 -0.37 1.52 -13.95
N MET A 106 -1.55 1.62 -13.33
CA MET A 106 -1.77 1.06 -11.99
C MET A 106 -1.39 -0.42 -11.93
N ARG A 107 -1.83 -1.23 -12.90
CA ARG A 107 -1.47 -2.64 -12.98
C ARG A 107 0.03 -2.84 -13.03
N SER A 108 0.73 -2.15 -13.92
CA SER A 108 2.18 -2.24 -14.05
C SER A 108 2.89 -1.96 -12.72
N TRP A 109 2.47 -0.91 -12.03
CA TRP A 109 3.05 -0.52 -10.75
C TRP A 109 2.71 -1.49 -9.60
N VAL A 110 1.49 -2.00 -9.56
CA VAL A 110 1.05 -3.02 -8.60
C VAL A 110 1.77 -4.34 -8.82
N GLU A 111 1.97 -4.76 -10.07
CA GLU A 111 2.74 -5.97 -10.40
C GLU A 111 4.19 -5.84 -9.93
N LEU A 112 4.82 -4.67 -10.14
CA LEU A 112 6.16 -4.39 -9.61
C LEU A 112 6.20 -4.50 -8.08
N ALA A 113 5.16 -3.98 -7.40
CA ALA A 113 5.06 -4.00 -5.95
C ALA A 113 4.77 -5.40 -5.38
N CYS A 114 3.88 -6.16 -6.02
CA CYS A 114 3.62 -7.56 -5.73
C CYS A 114 4.90 -8.38 -5.89
N ALA A 115 5.63 -8.20 -6.99
CA ALA A 115 6.90 -8.88 -7.23
C ALA A 115 7.95 -8.53 -6.15
N ALA A 116 8.01 -7.26 -5.73
CA ALA A 116 8.86 -6.83 -4.63
C ALA A 116 8.45 -7.44 -3.28
N ALA A 117 7.15 -7.49 -2.98
CA ALA A 117 6.61 -8.12 -1.77
C ALA A 117 6.86 -9.63 -1.75
N CYS A 118 6.76 -10.29 -2.91
CA CYS A 118 7.09 -11.70 -3.08
C CYS A 118 8.58 -11.94 -2.78
N ARG A 119 9.49 -11.15 -3.35
CA ARG A 119 10.93 -11.22 -3.04
C ARG A 119 11.23 -10.98 -1.56
N ALA A 120 10.62 -9.95 -0.97
CA ALA A 120 10.80 -9.63 0.45
C ALA A 120 10.31 -10.73 1.40
N GLY A 121 9.23 -11.45 1.03
CA GLY A 121 8.71 -12.59 1.79
C GLY A 121 9.60 -13.84 1.73
N GLN A 122 10.51 -13.93 0.75
CA GLN A 122 11.46 -15.03 0.61
C GLN A 122 12.75 -14.82 1.42
N THR A 123 13.03 -13.58 1.83
CA THR A 123 14.08 -13.27 2.80
C THR A 123 13.58 -13.51 4.23
N ARG A 124 13.47 -14.78 4.60
CA ARG A 124 13.39 -15.20 6.01
C ARG A 124 14.42 -16.31 6.21
N PRO A 125 15.52 -16.09 6.97
CA PRO A 125 16.35 -17.18 7.47
C PRO A 125 15.58 -18.02 8.52
#